data_AF-A0A7V9Z734-F1
#
_entry.id   AF-A0A7V9Z734-F1
#
_cell.length_a   1.000
_cell.length_b   1.000
_cell.length_c   1.000
_cell.angle_alpha   90.00
_cell.angle_beta   90.00
_cell.angle_gamma   90.00
#
_symmetry.space_group_name_H-M   'P 1'
#
loop_
_entity.id
_entity.type
_entity.pdbx_description
1 polymer ?
#
loop_
_entity_poly.entity_id
_entity_poly.type
_entity_poly.pdbx_seq_one_letter_code
_entity_poly.pdbx_strand_id
1 'polypeptide(L)' 'MKVLIAGANGHTGRLIVELLGQSNRHEAYAMIREAAQA' A
#
# COMPACT_ATOMS: atom_id res chain seq x y z
N MET A 1 4.54 -10.43 7.39
CA MET A 1 5.75 -9.81 6.81
C MET A 1 5.43 -8.39 6.38
N LYS A 2 6.37 -7.45 6.55
CA LYS A 2 6.21 -6.07 6.09
C LYS A 2 6.43 -5.98 4.58
N VAL A 3 5.53 -5.29 3.88
CA VAL A 3 5.55 -5.17 2.41
C VAL A 3 5.51 -3.70 2.03
N LEU A 4 6.56 -3.21 1.35
CA LEU A 4 6.60 -1.86 0.80
C LEU A 4 5.97 -1.86 -0.60
N ILE A 5 5.03 -0.95 -0.83
CA ILE A 5 4.30 -0.82 -2.10
C ILE A 5 4.69 0.51 -2.73
N ALA A 6 5.58 0.47 -3.73
CA ALA A 6 5.89 1.61 -4.58
C ALA A 6 4.73 1.89 -5.54
N GLY A 7 4.41 3.17 -5.76
CA GLY A 7 3.26 3.55 -6.59
C GLY A 7 1.91 3.22 -5.93
N ALA A 8 1.83 3.26 -4.60
CA ALA A 8 0.64 2.90 -3.84
C ALA A 8 -0.62 3.72 -4.22
N ASN A 9 -0.45 4.93 -4.75
CA ASN A 9 -1.55 5.76 -5.25
C ASN A 9 -1.95 5.51 -6.71
N GLY A 10 -1.26 4.63 -7.43
CA GLY A 10 -1.71 4.13 -8.72
C GLY A 10 -2.88 3.15 -8.57
N HIS A 11 -3.62 2.90 -9.65
CA HIS A 11 -4.77 2.00 -9.64
C HIS A 11 -4.44 0.62 -9.05
N THR A 12 -3.39 -0.02 -9.55
CA THR A 12 -2.95 -1.34 -9.06
C THR A 12 -2.39 -1.27 -7.63
N GLY A 13 -1.61 -0.24 -7.31
CA GLY A 13 -1.03 -0.07 -5.97
C GLY A 13 -2.11 0.01 -4.89
N ARG A 14 -3.19 0.74 -5.17
CA ARG A 14 -4.32 0.88 -4.25
C ARG A 14 -5.02 -0.43 -3.97
N LEU A 15 -5.27 -1.24 -5.02
CA LEU A 15 -5.87 -2.56 -4.89
C LEU A 15 -4.99 -3.51 -4.04
N ILE A 16 -3.67 -3.44 -4.21
CA ILE A 16 -2.72 -4.24 -3.42
C ILE A 16 -2.74 -3.80 -1.95
N VAL A 17 -2.76 -2.50 -1.66
CA VAL A 17 -2.88 -1.97 -0.29
C VAL A 17 -4.16 -2.48 0.37
N GLU A 18 -5.31 -2.39 -0.31
CA GLU A 18 -6.58 -2.89 0.22
C GLU A 18 -6.55 -4.40 0.51
N LEU A 19 -6.06 -5.20 -0.44
CA LEU A 19 -6.00 -6.65 -0.30
C LEU A 19 -5.06 -7.08 0.83
N LEU A 20 -3.92 -6.40 0.99
CA LEU A 20 -2.99 -6.69 2.08
C LEU A 20 -3.49 -6.15 3.43
N GLY A 21 -4.26 -5.05 3.44
CA GLY A 21 -4.91 -4.54 4.64
C GLY A 21 -5.96 -5.49 5.23
N GLN A 22 -6.53 -6.37 4.40
CA GLN A 22 -7.44 -7.44 4.82
C GLN A 22 -6.69 -8.70 5.31
N SER A 23 -5.37 -8.73 5.24
CA SER A 23 -4.56 -9.90 5.62
C SER A 23 -3.99 -9.77 7.02
N ASN A 24 -4.24 -10.75 7.89
CA ASN A 24 -3.63 -10.80 9.22
C ASN A 24 -2.16 -11.29 9.19
N ARG A 25 -1.64 -11.61 8.00
CA ARG A 25 -0.30 -12.17 7.80
C ARG A 25 0.71 -11.13 7.31
N HIS A 26 0.24 -10.04 6.71
CA HIS A 26 1.08 -9.05 6.05
C HIS A 26 0.73 -7.66 6.55
N GLU A 27 1.72 -6.78 6.53
CA GLU A 27 1.55 -5.38 6.91
C GLU A 27 1.98 -4.53 5.72
N ALA A 28 1.05 -3.77 5.16
CA ALA A 28 1.28 -2.95 3.98
C ALA A 28 1.84 -1.58 4.36
N TYR A 29 2.94 -1.18 3.71
CA TYR A 29 3.53 0.15 3.79
C TYR A 29 3.39 0.81 2.42
N ALA A 30 2.50 1.79 2.32
CA ALA A 30 2.26 2.53 1.09
C ALA A 30 3.32 3.63 0.91
N MET A 31 4.05 3.60 -0.21
CA MET A 31 4.93 4.70 -0.60
C MET A 31 4.12 5.74 -1.37
N ILE A 32 3.98 6.91 -0.76
CA ILE A 32 3.40 8.11 -1.36
C ILE A 32 4.53 9.05 -1.80
N ARG A 33 4.32 9.80 -2.89
CA ARG A 33 5.35 10.73 -3.40
C ARG A 33 5.48 11.98 -2.52
N GLU A 34 4.37 12.41 -1.94
CA GLU A 34 4.26 13.58 -1.07
C GLU A 34 3.11 13.38 -0.09
N ALA A 35 3.16 14.05 1.06
CA ALA A 35 2.19 13.89 2.14
C ALA A 35 0.75 14.26 1.74
N ALA A 36 0.57 15.14 0.74
CA ALA A 36 -0.75 15.51 0.23
C ALA A 36 -1.49 14.35 -0.46
N GLN A 37 -0.79 13.26 -0.77
CA GLN A 37 -1.37 12.06 -1.39
C GLN A 37 -1.59 10.92 -0.36
N ALA A 38 -1.46 11.20 0.95
CA ALA A 38 -1.71 10.26 2.03
C ALA A 38 -3.21 10.07 2.30
#